data_AF-A0A255TDM3-F1
#
_entry.id   AF-A0A255TDM3-F1
#
_cell.length_a   1.000
_cell.length_b   1.000
_cell.length_c   1.000
_cell.angle_alpha   90.00
_cell.angle_beta   90.00
_cell.angle_gamma   90.00
#
_symmetry.space_group_name_H-M   'P 1'
#
loop_
_entity.id
_entity.type
_entity.pdbx_description
1 polymer ?
#
loop_
_entity_poly.entity_id
_entity_poly.type
_entity_poly.pdbx_seq_one_letter_code
_entity_poly.pdbx_strand_id
1 'polypeptide(L)'
;MKEVFSSPTRVRIETYKSEYRNDFIRLNREWIESYLKIEASDIETFSHVDDIVEKGGQIFLAITDDGEVVGCCALKHHPEKQSYELAKMAVSHHHQGKHIGHQLGKAVMDLQGNAYERCDILMEYKD
;
A
#
# COMPACT_ATOMS: atom_id res chain seq x y z
N MET A 1 -5.75 38.97 2.95
CA MET A 1 -5.73 37.53 3.28
C MET A 1 -4.87 36.86 2.23
N LYS A 2 -3.69 36.33 2.57
CA LYS A 2 -2.82 35.67 1.59
C LYS A 2 -3.39 34.26 1.38
N GLU A 3 -3.83 33.95 0.17
CA GLU A 3 -4.12 32.57 -0.23
C GLU A 3 -2.82 31.78 -0.15
N VAL A 4 -2.76 30.82 0.78
CA VAL A 4 -1.70 29.84 0.83
C VAL A 4 -2.06 28.77 -0.20
N PHE A 5 -1.54 28.92 -1.42
CA PHE A 5 -1.52 27.83 -2.37
C PHE A 5 -0.57 26.76 -1.83
N SER A 6 -1.10 25.69 -1.23
CA SER A 6 -0.25 24.55 -0.87
C SER A 6 0.27 23.95 -2.17
N SER A 7 1.59 23.87 -2.31
CA SER A 7 2.23 23.09 -3.38
C SER A 7 1.64 21.67 -3.43
N PRO A 8 1.54 21.05 -4.62
CA PRO A 8 1.06 19.67 -4.72
C PRO A 8 1.88 18.78 -3.80
N THR A 9 1.22 17.97 -2.96
CA THR A 9 1.93 17.03 -2.08
C THR A 9 2.71 16.06 -2.96
N ARG A 10 4.04 16.18 -2.92
CA ARG A 10 4.94 15.23 -3.54
C ARG A 10 5.17 14.08 -2.57
N VAL A 11 5.24 12.89 -3.13
CA VAL A 11 5.58 11.68 -2.39
C VAL A 11 6.65 10.93 -3.17
N ARG A 12 7.55 10.27 -2.44
CA ARG A 12 8.41 9.22 -2.98
C ARG A 12 7.82 7.87 -2.63
N ILE A 13 8.03 6.89 -3.50
CA ILE A 13 7.64 5.51 -3.22
C ILE A 13 8.85 4.75 -2.70
N GLU A 14 8.72 4.15 -1.53
CA GLU A 14 9.73 3.27 -0.93
C GLU A 14 9.20 1.85 -0.76
N THR A 15 10.10 0.88 -0.80
CA THR A 15 9.81 -0.50 -0.40
C THR A 15 9.89 -0.65 1.12
N TYR A 16 9.16 -1.64 1.63
CA TYR A 16 9.01 -1.86 3.05
C TYR A 16 10.32 -2.19 3.80
N LYS A 17 10.36 -1.64 5.01
CA LYS A 17 11.30 -1.92 6.09
C LYS A 17 10.47 -2.07 7.36
N SER A 18 10.96 -2.82 8.34
CA SER A 18 10.23 -3.06 9.59
C SER A 18 9.84 -1.79 10.35
N GLU A 19 10.55 -0.68 10.14
CA GLU A 19 10.18 0.63 10.70
C GLU A 19 8.82 1.16 10.20
N TYR A 20 8.38 0.76 9.01
CA TYR A 20 7.10 1.17 8.42
C TYR A 20 5.92 0.27 8.82
N ARG A 21 6.14 -0.75 9.66
CA ARG A 21 5.10 -1.73 10.07
C ARG A 21 3.85 -1.05 10.63
N ASN A 22 4.05 -0.11 11.56
CA ASN A 22 2.95 0.55 12.23
C ASN A 22 2.21 1.52 11.31
N ASP A 23 2.90 2.16 10.37
CA ASP A 23 2.27 3.04 9.37
C ASP A 23 1.38 2.26 8.41
N PHE A 24 1.85 1.09 7.93
CA PHE A 24 1.07 0.22 7.08
C PHE A 24 -0.23 -0.25 7.77
N ILE A 25 -0.13 -0.65 9.04
CA ILE A 25 -1.29 -1.06 9.85
C ILE A 25 -2.23 0.12 10.07
N ARG A 26 -1.69 1.29 10.46
CA ARG A 26 -2.45 2.51 10.73
C ARG A 26 -3.27 2.92 9.51
N LEU A 27 -2.64 3.06 8.34
CA LEU A 27 -3.31 3.50 7.12
C LEU A 27 -4.43 2.55 6.69
N ASN A 28 -4.19 1.24 6.73
CA ASN A 28 -5.20 0.25 6.37
C ASN A 28 -6.34 0.19 7.40
N ARG A 29 -6.03 0.29 8.69
CA ARG A 29 -7.03 0.34 9.76
C ARG A 29 -7.93 1.56 9.61
N GLU A 30 -7.34 2.75 9.47
CA GLU A 30 -8.09 4.01 9.29
C GLU A 30 -9.02 3.92 8.08
N TRP A 31 -8.54 3.36 6.96
CA TRP A 31 -9.34 3.18 5.76
C TRP A 31 -10.50 2.19 5.99
N ILE A 32 -10.22 1.01 6.56
CA ILE A 32 -11.25 0.01 6.84
C ILE A 32 -12.29 0.55 7.81
N GLU A 33 -11.89 1.17 8.93
CA GLU A 33 -12.81 1.70 9.93
C GLU A 33 -13.66 2.87 9.40
N SER A 34 -13.23 3.54 8.33
CA SER A 34 -13.98 4.63 7.70
C SER A 34 -15.09 4.15 6.77
N TYR A 35 -14.94 2.98 6.16
CA TYR A 35 -15.83 2.51 5.09
C TYR A 35 -16.44 1.13 5.34
N LEU A 36 -15.84 0.32 6.20
CA LEU A 36 -16.09 -1.10 6.43
C LEU A 36 -15.96 -1.46 7.91
N LYS A 37 -15.95 -2.76 8.22
CA LYS A 37 -15.62 -3.31 9.54
C LYS A 37 -14.36 -4.15 9.43
N ILE A 38 -13.53 -4.12 10.46
CA ILE A 38 -12.35 -4.98 10.56
C ILE A 38 -12.79 -6.43 10.65
N GLU A 39 -12.27 -7.26 9.75
CA GLU A 39 -12.47 -8.70 9.72
C GLU A 39 -11.28 -9.44 10.35
N ALA A 40 -11.47 -10.73 10.66
CA ALA A 40 -10.40 -11.59 11.15
C ALA A 40 -9.20 -11.64 10.19
N SER A 41 -9.44 -11.60 8.88
CA SER A 41 -8.38 -11.59 7.86
C SER A 41 -7.51 -10.32 7.90
N ASP A 42 -8.07 -9.19 8.33
CA ASP A 42 -7.33 -7.94 8.51
C ASP A 42 -6.43 -8.02 9.74
N ILE A 43 -6.97 -8.54 10.85
CA ILE A 43 -6.23 -8.75 12.11
C ILE A 43 -5.05 -9.69 11.89
N GLU A 44 -5.26 -10.78 11.15
CA GLU A 44 -4.22 -11.74 10.78
C GLU A 44 -3.11 -11.03 9.99
N THR A 45 -3.49 -10.27 8.96
CA THR A 45 -2.53 -9.50 8.16
C THR A 45 -1.74 -8.50 9.02
N PHE A 46 -2.39 -7.80 9.95
CA PHE A 46 -1.74 -6.83 10.84
C PHE A 46 -0.81 -7.48 11.87
N SER A 47 -1.06 -8.75 12.22
CA SER A 47 -0.20 -9.52 13.11
C SER A 47 1.06 -10.00 12.38
N HIS A 48 0.96 -10.22 11.06
CA HIS A 48 1.98 -10.84 10.21
C HIS A 48 2.36 -9.97 9.00
N VAL A 49 2.65 -8.67 9.23
CA VAL A 49 3.02 -7.75 8.15
C VAL A 49 4.34 -8.15 7.49
N ASP A 50 5.35 -8.48 8.29
CA ASP A 50 6.69 -8.83 7.80
C ASP A 50 6.66 -10.12 6.96
N ASP A 51 5.79 -11.08 7.31
CA ASP A 51 5.55 -12.31 6.55
C ASP A 51 5.20 -12.04 5.07
N ILE A 52 4.57 -10.90 4.74
CA ILE A 52 4.24 -10.54 3.36
C ILE A 52 5.51 -10.50 2.51
N VAL A 53 6.57 -9.87 3.03
CA VAL A 53 7.86 -9.75 2.33
C VAL A 53 8.66 -11.04 2.44
N GLU A 54 8.64 -11.70 3.60
CA GLU A 54 9.34 -12.97 3.81
C GLU A 54 8.82 -14.09 2.87
N LYS A 55 7.54 -14.06 2.51
CA LYS A 55 6.90 -15.02 1.58
C LYS A 55 7.06 -14.62 0.09
N GLY A 56 7.90 -13.63 -0.21
CA GLY A 56 8.21 -13.19 -1.57
C GLY A 56 7.28 -12.10 -2.13
N GLY A 57 6.38 -11.58 -1.30
CA GLY A 57 5.60 -10.39 -1.61
C GLY A 57 6.40 -9.10 -1.43
N GLN A 58 5.72 -7.97 -1.58
CA GLN A 58 6.31 -6.64 -1.41
C GLN A 58 5.28 -5.68 -0.83
N ILE A 59 5.69 -4.77 0.04
CA ILE A 59 4.87 -3.63 0.45
C ILE A 59 5.53 -2.35 -0.07
N PHE A 60 4.71 -1.43 -0.56
CA PHE A 60 5.12 -0.11 -1.04
C PHE A 60 4.48 0.97 -0.18
N LEU A 61 5.27 1.99 0.17
CA LEU A 61 4.85 3.12 0.99
C LEU A 61 5.03 4.42 0.19
N ALA A 62 4.04 5.31 0.25
CA ALA A 62 4.13 6.66 -0.25
C ALA A 62 4.50 7.61 0.89
N ILE A 63 5.67 8.22 0.79
CA ILE A 63 6.27 9.04 1.85
C ILE A 63 6.41 10.48 1.37
N THR A 64 5.89 11.43 2.14
CA THR A 64 6.03 12.87 1.85
C THR A 64 7.47 13.34 2.03
N ASP A 65 7.77 14.55 1.55
CA ASP A 65 9.11 15.15 1.66
C ASP A 65 9.54 15.38 3.13
N ASP A 66 8.59 15.58 4.05
CA ASP A 66 8.81 15.69 5.49
C ASP A 66 8.83 14.34 6.23
N GLY A 67 8.68 13.22 5.51
CA GLY A 67 8.88 11.87 6.04
C GLY A 67 7.62 11.17 6.53
N GLU A 68 6.43 11.76 6.35
CA GLU A 68 5.17 11.13 6.72
C GLU A 68 4.77 10.03 5.74
N VAL A 69 4.41 8.85 6.25
CA VAL A 69 3.84 7.78 5.44
C VAL A 69 2.33 8.01 5.27
N VAL A 70 1.94 8.36 4.05
CA VAL A 70 0.58 8.84 3.71
C VAL A 70 -0.20 7.90 2.80
N GLY A 71 0.43 6.85 2.30
CA GLY A 71 -0.24 5.79 1.55
C GLY A 71 0.58 4.51 1.49
N CYS A 72 -0.09 3.41 1.19
CA CYS A 72 0.55 2.10 1.04
C CYS A 72 -0.22 1.17 0.09
N CYS A 73 0.45 0.14 -0.38
CA CYS A 73 -0.17 -1.07 -0.93
C CYS A 73 0.73 -2.29 -0.68
N ALA A 74 0.17 -3.49 -0.80
CA ALA A 74 0.88 -4.76 -0.68
C ALA A 74 0.66 -5.62 -1.92
N LEU A 75 1.72 -6.29 -2.38
CA LEU A 75 1.66 -7.44 -3.27
C LEU A 75 1.85 -8.69 -2.43
N LYS A 76 0.80 -9.49 -2.27
CA LYS A 76 0.87 -10.78 -1.58
C LYS A 76 1.16 -11.87 -2.61
N HIS A 77 2.19 -12.65 -2.37
CA HIS A 77 2.54 -13.79 -3.22
C HIS A 77 1.69 -15.00 -2.87
N HIS A 78 1.07 -15.60 -3.89
CA HIS A 78 0.29 -16.84 -3.81
C HIS A 78 1.00 -17.92 -4.64
N PRO A 79 1.99 -18.63 -4.06
CA PRO A 79 2.84 -19.55 -4.81
C PRO A 79 2.06 -20.72 -5.44
N GLU A 80 1.00 -21.18 -4.79
CA GLU A 80 0.14 -22.26 -5.27
C GLU A 80 -0.66 -21.89 -6.54
N LYS A 81 -0.86 -20.59 -6.77
CA LYS A 81 -1.52 -20.04 -7.95
C LYS A 81 -0.54 -19.39 -8.93
N GLN A 82 0.75 -19.36 -8.60
CA GLN A 82 1.78 -18.60 -9.33
C GLN A 82 1.33 -17.16 -9.65
N SER A 83 0.76 -16.48 -8.64
CA SER A 83 0.15 -15.15 -8.83
C SER A 83 0.46 -14.20 -7.68
N TYR A 84 0.23 -12.92 -7.91
CA TYR A 84 0.28 -11.89 -6.88
C TYR A 84 -1.09 -11.23 -6.72
N GLU A 85 -1.45 -10.93 -5.48
CA GLU A 85 -2.66 -10.19 -5.14
C GLU A 85 -2.26 -8.76 -4.74
N LEU A 86 -2.82 -7.76 -5.42
CA LEU A 86 -2.72 -6.38 -4.96
C LEU A 86 -3.74 -6.17 -3.85
N ALA A 87 -3.25 -5.97 -2.63
CA ALA A 87 -4.05 -5.85 -1.42
C ALA A 87 -3.66 -4.60 -0.62
N LYS A 88 -4.47 -4.29 0.39
CA LYS A 88 -4.13 -3.32 1.45
C LYS A 88 -3.71 -1.94 0.93
N MET A 89 -4.41 -1.50 -0.12
CA MET A 89 -4.18 -0.23 -0.78
C MET A 89 -4.96 0.88 -0.07
N ALA A 90 -4.25 1.73 0.67
CA ALA A 90 -4.83 2.81 1.45
C ALA A 90 -4.06 4.11 1.24
N VAL A 91 -4.78 5.23 1.24
CA VAL A 91 -4.21 6.59 1.25
C VAL A 91 -4.92 7.37 2.35
N SER A 92 -4.16 8.04 3.21
CA SER A 92 -4.74 8.82 4.33
C SER A 92 -5.74 9.84 3.79
N HIS A 93 -6.80 10.10 4.55
CA HIS A 93 -7.88 11.01 4.15
C HIS A 93 -7.40 12.40 3.76
N HIS A 94 -6.37 12.92 4.43
CA HIS A 94 -5.77 14.24 4.14
C HIS A 94 -4.96 14.29 2.82
N HIS A 95 -4.74 13.13 2.20
CA HIS A 95 -3.88 12.94 1.05
C HIS A 95 -4.59 12.27 -0.14
N GLN A 96 -5.87 11.94 -0.01
CA GLN A 96 -6.71 11.47 -1.12
C GLN A 96 -6.95 12.57 -2.16
N GLY A 97 -7.31 12.17 -3.38
CA GLY A 97 -7.47 13.10 -4.52
C GLY A 97 -6.15 13.62 -5.11
N LYS A 98 -4.99 13.22 -4.57
CA LYS A 98 -3.65 13.65 -5.02
C LYS A 98 -2.92 12.62 -5.89
N HIS A 99 -3.65 11.68 -6.50
CA HIS A 99 -3.10 10.60 -7.33
C HIS A 99 -2.04 9.70 -6.66
N ILE A 100 -1.96 9.65 -5.33
CA ILE A 100 -1.00 8.81 -4.60
C ILE A 100 -1.25 7.31 -4.85
N GLY A 101 -2.51 6.88 -4.86
CA GLY A 101 -2.87 5.51 -5.20
C GLY A 101 -2.42 5.09 -6.60
N HIS A 102 -2.49 6.01 -7.56
CA HIS A 102 -1.99 5.77 -8.92
C HIS A 102 -0.46 5.64 -8.94
N GLN A 103 0.27 6.44 -8.17
CA GLN A 103 1.73 6.33 -8.05
C GLN A 103 2.15 4.99 -7.41
N LEU A 104 1.43 4.51 -6.39
CA LEU A 104 1.62 3.19 -5.80
C LEU A 104 1.38 2.06 -6.82
N GLY A 105 0.27 2.13 -7.57
CA GLY A 105 -0.03 1.16 -8.63
C GLY A 105 1.01 1.15 -9.76
N LYS A 106 1.57 2.32 -10.10
CA LYS A 106 2.67 2.41 -11.05
C LYS A 106 3.94 1.73 -10.52
N ALA A 107 4.30 1.96 -9.26
CA ALA A 107 5.47 1.31 -8.65
C ALA A 107 5.34 -0.23 -8.64
N VAL A 108 4.12 -0.74 -8.43
CA VAL A 108 3.81 -2.16 -8.56
C VAL A 108 4.10 -2.68 -9.97
N MET A 109 3.65 -1.97 -11.01
CA MET A 109 3.89 -2.38 -12.41
C MET A 109 5.37 -2.28 -12.80
N ASP A 110 6.07 -1.24 -12.35
CA ASP A 110 7.49 -1.04 -12.63
C ASP A 110 8.37 -2.15 -11.99
N LEU A 111 7.95 -2.71 -10.85
CA LEU A 111 8.61 -3.86 -10.22
C LEU A 111 8.44 -5.15 -11.04
N GLN A 112 7.26 -5.39 -11.61
CA GLN A 112 6.98 -6.58 -12.44
C GLN A 112 7.84 -6.60 -13.70
N GLY A 113 8.13 -5.45 -14.30
CA GLY A 113 8.98 -5.34 -15.48
C GLY A 113 10.44 -5.80 -15.27
N ASN A 114 10.90 -5.92 -14.02
CA ASN A 114 12.32 -6.18 -13.70
C ASN A 114 12.58 -7.46 -12.88
N ALA A 115 11.58 -8.06 -12.20
CA ALA A 115 11.85 -9.16 -11.24
C ALA A 115 10.79 -10.28 -11.16
N TYR A 116 9.59 -10.11 -11.73
CA TYR A 116 8.50 -11.08 -11.61
C TYR A 116 8.11 -11.56 -13.01
N GLU A 117 8.60 -12.73 -13.42
CA GLU A 117 8.16 -13.34 -14.68
C GLU A 117 6.65 -13.61 -14.63
N ARG A 118 5.90 -12.85 -15.45
CA ARG A 118 4.59 -13.20 -16.01
C ARG A 118 3.55 -13.74 -15.01
N CYS A 119 3.48 -13.15 -13.82
CA CYS A 119 2.44 -13.46 -12.84
C CYS A 119 1.25 -12.51 -12.99
N ASP A 120 0.04 -13.05 -12.95
CA ASP A 120 -1.17 -12.24 -12.95
C ASP A 120 -1.31 -11.47 -11.63
N ILE A 121 -1.66 -10.18 -11.71
CA ILE A 121 -2.08 -9.38 -10.56
C ILE A 121 -3.59 -9.49 -10.44
N LEU A 122 -4.06 -10.15 -9.40
CA LEU A 122 -5.48 -10.22 -9.07
C LEU A 122 -5.85 -8.99 -8.23
N MET A 123 -6.84 -8.25 -8.70
CA MET A 123 -7.56 -7.24 -7.91
C MET A 123 -8.94 -7.80 -7.58
N GLU A 124 -9.10 -8.34 -6.39
CA GLU A 124 -10.41 -8.75 -5.88
C GLU A 124 -11.06 -7.54 -5.19
N TYR A 125 -12.21 -7.10 -5.72
CA TYR A 125 -13.08 -6.15 -5.03
C TYR A 125 -13.94 -6.96 -4.05
N LYS A 126 -13.77 -6.73 -2.75
CA LYS A 126 -14.74 -7.20 -1.76
C LYS A 126 -15.91 -6.21 -1.76
N ASP A 127 -17.10 -6.70 -2.09
CA ASP A 127 -18.37 -5.96 -2.12
C ASP A 127 -18.77 -5.39 -0.75
#